data_AF-A0A7C4T368-F1
#
_entry.id   AF-A0A7C4T368-F1
#
_cell.length_a   1.000
_cell.length_b   1.000
_cell.length_c   1.000
_cell.angle_alpha   90.00
_cell.angle_beta   90.00
_cell.angle_gamma   90.00
#
_symmetry.space_group_name_H-M   'P 1'
#
loop_
_entity.id
_entity.type
_entity.pdbx_description
1 polymer ?
#
loop_
_entity_poly.entity_id
_entity_poly.type
_entity_poly.pdbx_seq_one_letter_code
_entity_poly.pdbx_strand_id
1 'polypeptide(L)' 'MSIENPQPLSINSMAALVTLGKFLEEDQWFPQLLENKRIYRVTYSGKNGQFVCFAQIMNKTSIIMCMEETYESKVQW' A
#
# COMPACT_ATOMS: atom_id res chain seq x y z
N MET A 1 16.24 -17.15 -14.77
CA MET A 1 15.47 -16.51 -13.70
C MET A 1 16.30 -15.36 -13.17
N SER A 2 16.06 -14.15 -13.66
CA SER A 2 16.82 -12.98 -13.25
C SER A 2 16.31 -12.54 -11.89
N ILE A 3 17.13 -12.73 -10.87
CA ILE A 3 16.92 -12.13 -9.55
C ILE A 3 17.10 -10.63 -9.78
N GLU A 4 16.00 -9.88 -9.77
CA GLU A 4 16.06 -8.42 -9.75
C GLU A 4 16.86 -8.03 -8.51
N ASN A 5 18.12 -7.67 -8.72
CA ASN A 5 18.97 -7.10 -7.69
C ASN A 5 18.23 -5.87 -7.15
N PRO A 6 17.76 -5.85 -5.87
CA PRO A 6 17.04 -4.71 -5.34
C PRO A 6 18.00 -3.53 -5.34
N GLN A 7 17.85 -2.68 -6.36
CA GLN A 7 18.64 -1.47 -6.54
C GLN A 7 18.66 -0.72 -5.20
N PRO A 8 19.82 -0.24 -4.73
CA PRO A 8 19.91 0.46 -3.46
C PRO A 8 18.95 1.64 -3.49
N LEU A 9 17.92 1.54 -2.65
CA LEU A 9 16.88 2.55 -2.49
C LEU A 9 17.55 3.87 -2.08
N SER A 10 17.42 4.90 -2.92
CA SER A 10 18.02 6.21 -2.66
C SER A 10 17.45 6.79 -1.36
N ILE A 11 18.21 7.65 -0.65
CA ILE A 11 17.74 8.36 0.54
C ILE A 11 16.38 9.06 0.27
N ASN A 12 16.20 9.54 -0.97
CA ASN A 12 14.98 10.18 -1.44
C ASN A 12 13.76 9.25 -1.40
N SER A 13 13.93 7.95 -1.65
CA SER A 13 12.83 6.97 -1.61
C SER A 13 12.28 6.76 -0.20
N MET A 14 13.14 6.84 0.83
CA MET A 14 12.70 6.72 2.22
C MET A 14 11.97 7.98 2.68
N ALA A 15 12.51 9.15 2.33
CA ALA A 15 11.84 10.43 2.60
C ALA A 15 10.46 10.47 1.91
N ALA A 16 10.36 10.00 0.67
CA ALA A 16 9.09 9.91 -0.06
C ALA A 16 8.08 8.97 0.64
N LEU A 17 8.53 7.83 1.17
CA LEU A 17 7.67 6.93 1.94
C LEU A 17 7.15 7.57 3.23
N VAL A 18 8.01 8.27 3.97
CA VAL A 18 7.58 8.97 5.20
C VAL A 18 6.56 10.05 4.86
N THR A 19 6.82 10.83 3.81
CA THR A 19 5.89 11.87 3.33
C THR A 19 4.55 11.28 2.89
N LEU A 20 4.56 10.16 2.16
CA LEU A 20 3.34 9.45 1.76
C LEU A 20 2.53 9.01 2.98
N GLY A 21 3.17 8.50 4.04
CA GLY A 21 2.49 8.12 5.28
C GLY A 21 1.72 9.30 5.89
N LYS A 22 2.33 10.48 5.94
CA LYS A 22 1.69 11.70 6.47
C LYS A 22 0.45 12.10 5.67
N PHE A 23 0.54 12.10 4.34
CA PHE A 23 -0.63 12.41 3.50
C PHE A 23 -1.77 11.43 3.72
N LEU A 24 -1.46 10.13 3.82
CA LEU A 24 -2.46 9.11 4.11
C LEU A 24 -3.07 9.28 5.52
N GLU A 25 -2.31 9.70 6.52
CA GLU A 25 -2.85 10.01 7.84
C GLU A 25 -3.75 11.26 7.83
N GLU A 26 -3.32 12.33 7.16
CA GLU A 26 -4.09 13.58 7.01
C GLU A 26 -5.42 13.35 6.29
N ASP A 27 -5.42 12.51 5.26
CA ASP A 27 -6.63 12.11 4.53
C ASP A 27 -7.50 11.09 5.30
N GLN A 28 -7.09 10.71 6.51
CA GLN A 28 -7.76 9.72 7.37
C GLN A 28 -7.84 8.32 6.74
N TRP A 29 -6.79 7.91 6.03
CA TRP A 29 -6.65 6.58 5.43
C TRP A 29 -5.99 5.57 6.37
N PHE A 30 -5.61 5.97 7.59
CA PHE A 30 -5.07 5.08 8.65
C PHE A 30 -4.02 4.07 8.14
N PRO A 31 -2.91 4.55 7.55
CA PRO A 31 -1.93 3.69 6.89
C PRO A 31 -1.22 2.77 7.89
N GLN A 32 -1.06 1.50 7.50
CA GLN A 32 -0.30 0.51 8.25
C GLN A 32 0.97 0.15 7.47
N LEU A 33 2.13 0.50 8.01
CA LEU A 33 3.41 0.16 7.40
C LEU A 33 3.67 -1.34 7.54
N LEU A 34 3.92 -2.02 6.42
CA LEU A 34 4.31 -3.42 6.42
C LEU A 34 5.84 -3.50 6.57
N GLU A 35 6.34 -3.83 7.76
CA GLU A 35 7.78 -3.70 8.11
C GLU A 35 8.74 -4.39 7.12
N ASN A 36 8.30 -5.46 6.45
CA ASN A 36 9.13 -6.23 5.52
C ASN A 36 9.11 -5.71 4.08
N LYS A 37 8.20 -4.80 3.73
CA LYS A 37 8.03 -4.26 2.38
C LYS A 37 7.61 -2.82 2.56
N ARG A 38 8.47 -1.85 2.22
CA ARG A 38 8.23 -0.38 2.29
C ARG A 38 6.93 0.04 1.54
N ILE A 39 5.80 -0.30 2.11
CA ILE A 39 4.46 -0.34 1.55
C ILE A 39 3.53 -0.01 2.71
N TYR A 40 2.61 0.93 2.47
CA TYR A 40 1.48 1.13 3.36
C TYR A 40 0.30 0.29 2.90
N ARG A 41 -0.32 -0.42 3.83
CA ARG A 41 -1.66 -0.98 3.69
C ARG A 41 -2.65 0.03 4.23
N VAL A 42 -3.63 0.36 3.43
CA VAL A 42 -4.78 1.19 3.78
C VAL A 42 -6.03 0.36 3.59
N THR A 43 -6.96 0.45 4.53
CA THR A 43 -8.27 -0.18 4.40
C THR A 43 -9.33 0.89 4.36
N TYR A 44 -10.15 0.87 3.31
CA TYR A 44 -11.33 1.71 3.19
C TYR A 44 -12.57 0.81 3.34
N SER A 45 -13.48 1.20 4.23
CA SER A 45 -14.76 0.51 4.43
C SER A 45 -15.88 1.53 4.31
N GLY A 46 -16.72 1.37 3.28
CA GLY A 46 -17.86 2.25 3.02
C GLY A 46 -19.14 1.47 2.74
N LYS A 47 -20.25 2.18 2.56
CA LYS A 47 -21.55 1.60 2.23
C LYS A 47 -21.55 0.73 0.96
N ASN A 48 -20.61 1.00 0.05
CA ASN A 48 -20.53 0.36 -1.27
C ASN A 48 -19.45 -0.74 -1.34
N GLY A 49 -18.81 -1.11 -0.24
CA GLY A 49 -17.80 -2.17 -0.22
C GLY A 49 -16.62 -1.89 0.70
N GLN A 50 -15.76 -2.90 0.83
CA GLN A 50 -14.48 -2.81 1.51
C GLN A 50 -13.35 -2.97 0.50
N PHE A 51 -12.35 -2.11 0.59
CA PHE A 51 -11.21 -2.08 -0.31
C PHE A 51 -9.94 -2.08 0.51
N VAL A 52 -8.96 -2.86 0.06
CA VAL A 52 -7.62 -2.83 0.62
C VAL A 52 -6.70 -2.23 -0.43
N CYS A 53 -6.14 -1.07 -0.11
CA CYS A 53 -5.20 -0.37 -0.95
C CYS A 53 -3.77 -0.55 -0.43
N PHE A 54 -2.84 -0.73 -1.35
CA PHE A 54 -1.41 -0.81 -1.09
C PHE A 54 -0.72 0.35 -1.80
N ALA A 55 -0.02 1.17 -1.02
CA ALA A 55 0.75 2.29 -1.56
C ALA A 55 2.24 1.98 -1.42
N GLN A 56 2.95 1.94 -2.55
CA GLN A 56 4.37 1.60 -2.62
C GLN A 56 5.16 2.67 -3.39
N ILE A 57 6.33 3.03 -2.85
CA ILE A 57 7.32 3.84 -3.56
C ILE A 57 8.36 2.92 -4.20
N MET A 58 8.50 3.00 -5.52
CA MET A 58 9.60 2.38 -6.26
C MET A 58 10.53 3.47 -6.82
N ASN A 59 11.78 3.12 -7.12
CA ASN A 59 12.85 4.06 -7.48
C ASN A 59 12.55 5.06 -8.62
N LYS A 60 11.48 4.84 -9.41
CA LYS A 60 11.06 5.73 -10.50
C LYS A 60 9.56 6.03 -10.54
N THR A 61 8.75 5.32 -9.74
CA THR A 61 7.29 5.33 -9.86
C THR A 61 6.66 5.10 -8.50
N SER A 62 5.69 5.92 -8.16
CA SER A 62 4.77 5.67 -7.05
C SER A 62 3.57 4.90 -7.60
N ILE A 63 3.23 3.77 -6.99
CA ILE A 63 2.04 3.00 -7.37
C ILE A 63 1.12 2.91 -6.15
N ILE A 64 -0.15 3.26 -6.36
CA ILE A 64 -1.26 2.95 -5.46
C ILE A 64 -2.08 1.87 -6.15
N MET A 65 -2.08 0.66 -5.59
CA MET A 65 -2.92 -0.44 -6.04
C MET A 65 -4.06 -0.61 -5.05
N CYS A 66 -5.28 -0.28 -5.46
CA CYS A 66 -6.48 -0.62 -4.70
C CYS A 66 -7.05 -1.93 -5.22
N MET A 67 -7.10 -2.93 -4.35
CA MET A 67 -7.78 -4.18 -4.62
C MET A 67 -9.15 -4.13 -3.95
N GLU A 68 -10.20 -4.40 -4.73
CA GLU A 68 -11.51 -4.70 -4.19
C GLU A 68 -11.45 -6.11 -3.61
N GLU A 69 -11.67 -6.25 -2.31
CA GLU A 69 -12.01 -7.57 -1.77
C GLU A 69 -13.47 -7.82 -2.16
N THR A 70 -13.68 -8.44 -3.33
CA THR A 70 -14.96 -9.12 -3.57
C THR A 70 -15.07 -10.21 -2.52
N TYR A 71 -15.82 -9.94 -1.45
CA TYR A 71 -16.19 -10.92 -0.45
C TYR A 71 -17.12 -11.91 -1.11
N GLU A 72 -16.57 -12.85 -1.88
CA GLU A 72 -17.29 -14.03 -2.32
C GLU A 72 -17.65 -14.78 -1.04
N SER A 73 -18.89 -14.61 -0.64
CA SER A 73 -19.44 -15.20 0.57
C SER A 73 -19.36 -16.71 0.40
N LYS A 74 -18.27 -17.33 0.85
CA LYS A 74 -18.27 -18.76 1.16
C LYS A 74 -19.17 -18.93 2.38
N VAL A 75 -20.47 -18.97 2.11
CA VAL A 75 -21.47 -19.61 2.95
C VAL A 75 -20.97 -21.04 3.11
N GLN A 76 -20.47 -21.37 4.30
CA GLN A 76 -20.30 -22.74 4.72
C GLN A 76 -21.69 -23.39 4.79
N TRP A 77 -21.84 -24.52 4.12
CA TRP A 77 -22.72 -25.61 4.53
C TRP A 77 -21.83 -26.80 4.87
#